data_AF-A0A699RCP3-F1
#
_entry.id   AF-A0A699RCP3-F1
#
_cell.length_a   1.000
_cell.length_b   1.000
_cell.length_c   1.000
_cell.angle_alpha   90.00
_cell.angle_beta   90.00
_cell.angle_gamma   90.00
#
_symmetry.space_group_name_H-M   'P 1'
#
loop_
_entity.id
_entity.type
_entity.pdbx_description
1 polymer ?
#
loop_
_entity_poly.entity_id
_entity_poly.type
_entity_poly.pdbx_seq_one_letter_code
_entity_poly.pdbx_strand_id
1 'polypeptide(L)'
;MTMDTTIDHQVAMDEALVPHAQRLRIGRRNFCLLSDIKSKESTLQLVYDVLRICLFFKAFRATADVPEIYMHEFWATATVHHHAIRFKMDNKKHIMKLKSFRDMLHICPRVHGQSFDEPPFKEEIVSFIRFLGHSAAIRTFTDVNINKLYQPWRSFAAIINKCLTGKSFGYDSLRLSQAQILWGLYHKRNINYAYQMWEDFFYQVKHKNHKKSNEMYYPRFTKVIIHHFMSNDPSILRRNKVNWHYVMDDHMF
;
A
#
# COMPACT_ATOMS: atom_id res chain seq x y z
N MET A 1 18.64 29.35 24.58
CA MET A 1 18.91 27.96 24.17
C MET A 1 17.77 27.53 23.29
N THR A 2 18.04 27.60 22.00
CA THR A 2 17.15 28.06 20.93
C THR A 2 16.77 26.87 20.04
N MET A 3 15.68 26.97 19.27
CA MET A 3 15.13 25.84 18.49
C MET A 3 16.17 25.02 17.72
N ASP A 4 17.26 25.64 17.27
CA ASP A 4 18.40 25.00 16.61
C ASP A 4 19.03 23.85 17.43
N THR A 5 19.20 24.01 18.75
CA THR A 5 19.77 22.95 19.59
C THR A 5 18.85 21.72 19.69
N THR A 6 17.53 21.92 19.61
CA THR A 6 16.54 20.83 19.62
C THR A 6 16.48 20.12 18.27
N ILE A 7 16.68 20.85 17.17
CA ILE A 7 16.74 20.28 15.81
C ILE A 7 18.02 19.44 15.66
N ASP A 8 19.18 19.97 16.03
CA ASP A 8 20.46 19.26 15.93
C ASP A 8 20.47 17.98 16.77
N HIS A 9 19.90 18.02 17.98
CA HIS A 9 19.75 16.84 18.82
C HIS A 9 18.84 15.79 18.16
N GLN A 10 17.71 16.20 17.59
CA GLN A 10 16.80 15.29 16.89
C GLN A 10 17.46 14.68 15.65
N VAL A 11 18.24 15.46 14.89
CA VAL A 11 19.00 14.99 13.72
C VAL A 11 20.01 13.93 14.15
N ALA A 12 20.75 14.14 15.23
CA ALA A 12 21.70 13.17 15.75
C ALA A 12 21.02 11.86 16.20
N MET A 13 19.84 11.95 16.84
CA MET A 13 19.05 10.77 17.19
C MET A 13 18.55 10.02 15.95
N ASP A 14 18.12 10.74 14.92
CA ASP A 14 17.62 10.14 13.67
C ASP A 14 18.76 9.48 12.87
N GLU A 15 19.95 10.10 12.83
CA GLU A 15 21.16 9.48 12.26
C GLU A 15 21.56 8.19 12.99
N ALA A 16 21.38 8.14 14.31
CA ALA A 16 21.66 6.94 15.10
C ALA A 16 20.66 5.79 14.84
N LEU A 17 19.41 6.11 14.46
CA LEU A 17 18.41 5.11 14.06
C LEU A 17 18.71 4.56 12.66
N VAL A 18 18.82 5.46 11.67
CA VAL A 18 19.16 5.12 10.29
C VAL A 18 20.06 6.20 9.71
N PRO A 19 21.33 5.86 9.39
CA PRO A 19 22.25 6.78 8.75
C PRO A 19 21.69 7.32 7.44
N HIS A 20 21.90 8.60 7.13
CA HIS A 20 21.36 9.22 5.91
C HIS A 20 21.69 8.44 4.64
N ALA A 21 22.91 7.90 4.53
CA ALA A 21 23.37 7.09 3.40
C ALA A 21 22.59 5.78 3.19
N GLN A 22 21.85 5.31 4.20
CA GLN A 22 21.02 4.11 4.16
C GLN A 22 19.53 4.41 3.99
N ARG A 23 19.14 5.69 3.93
CA ARG A 23 17.74 6.09 3.78
C ARG A 23 17.28 5.91 2.33
N LEU A 24 16.06 5.39 2.19
CA LEU A 24 15.43 5.21 0.89
C LEU A 24 14.83 6.54 0.43
N ARG A 25 14.75 6.78 -0.87
CA ARG A 25 13.96 7.90 -1.39
C ARG A 25 12.47 7.61 -1.18
N ILE A 26 11.77 8.46 -0.44
CA ILE A 26 10.31 8.39 -0.36
C ILE A 26 9.73 9.16 -1.55
N GLY A 27 8.98 8.45 -2.40
CA GLY A 27 8.37 9.06 -3.57
C GLY A 27 7.13 9.89 -3.21
N ARG A 28 6.93 11.03 -3.89
CA ARG A 28 5.72 11.90 -3.79
C ARG A 28 4.44 11.29 -4.39
N ARG A 29 4.36 9.98 -4.61
CA ARG A 29 3.42 9.36 -5.57
C ARG A 29 2.52 8.30 -4.95
N ASN A 30 2.11 8.48 -3.70
CA ASN A 30 1.42 7.43 -2.95
C ASN A 30 -0.10 7.58 -3.00
N PHE A 31 -0.68 7.24 -4.15
CA PHE A 31 -2.10 7.44 -4.43
C PHE A 31 -3.03 6.97 -3.30
N CYS A 32 -3.86 7.90 -2.85
CA CYS A 32 -4.97 7.67 -1.94
C CYS A 32 -6.27 8.10 -2.64
N LEU A 33 -7.36 7.35 -2.44
CA LEU A 33 -8.66 7.76 -2.95
C LEU A 33 -9.21 8.91 -2.10
N LEU A 34 -9.56 10.03 -2.72
CA LEU A 34 -10.22 11.13 -2.01
C LEU A 34 -11.74 10.89 -1.92
N SER A 35 -12.35 11.30 -0.82
CA SER A 35 -13.79 11.16 -0.57
C SER A 35 -14.66 12.05 -1.45
N ASP A 36 -14.13 13.17 -1.91
CA ASP A 36 -14.97 14.26 -2.46
C ASP A 36 -14.57 14.69 -3.87
N ILE A 37 -13.69 13.93 -4.54
CA ILE A 37 -13.40 14.19 -5.96
C ILE A 37 -14.68 13.98 -6.77
N LYS A 38 -15.08 15.02 -7.48
CA LYS A 38 -15.95 14.93 -8.65
C LYS A 38 -15.06 15.02 -9.89
N SER A 39 -14.95 13.91 -10.62
CA SER A 39 -14.28 13.90 -11.91
C SER A 39 -15.17 14.57 -12.96
N LYS A 40 -14.56 15.38 -13.84
CA LYS A 40 -15.23 15.91 -15.05
C LYS A 40 -15.46 14.81 -16.10
N GLU A 41 -14.67 13.74 -16.06
CA GLU A 41 -14.82 12.56 -16.90
C GLU A 41 -15.82 11.59 -16.26
N SER A 42 -16.94 11.34 -16.94
CA SER A 42 -18.07 10.52 -16.46
C SER A 42 -17.67 9.07 -16.19
N THR A 43 -16.83 8.47 -17.02
CA THR A 43 -16.32 7.09 -16.81
C THR A 43 -15.51 7.00 -15.53
N LEU A 44 -14.63 7.96 -15.28
CA LEU A 44 -13.84 8.00 -14.06
C LEU A 44 -14.73 8.22 -12.84
N GLN A 45 -15.75 9.10 -12.94
CA GLN A 45 -16.70 9.31 -11.85
C GLN A 45 -17.45 8.02 -11.48
N LEU A 46 -17.97 7.30 -12.48
CA LEU A 46 -18.63 6.01 -12.27
C LEU A 46 -17.70 5.00 -11.56
N VAL A 47 -16.44 4.95 -11.98
CA VAL A 47 -15.43 4.08 -11.36
C VAL A 47 -15.23 4.45 -9.90
N TYR A 48 -15.12 5.74 -9.57
CA TYR A 48 -15.05 6.21 -8.18
C TYR A 48 -16.28 5.81 -7.37
N ASP A 49 -17.47 5.99 -7.91
CA ASP A 49 -18.73 5.68 -7.21
C ASP A 49 -18.87 4.18 -6.92
N VAL A 50 -18.44 3.32 -7.86
CA VAL A 50 -18.38 1.86 -7.64
C VAL A 50 -17.30 1.51 -6.61
N LEU A 51 -16.14 2.17 -6.62
CA LEU A 51 -15.10 1.91 -5.63
C LEU A 51 -15.53 2.33 -4.23
N ARG A 52 -16.33 3.39 -4.07
CA ARG A 52 -16.83 3.88 -2.77
C ARG A 52 -17.65 2.84 -2.00
N ILE A 53 -18.36 1.97 -2.73
CA ILE A 53 -19.18 0.91 -2.12
C ILE A 53 -18.39 -0.38 -1.83
N CYS A 54 -17.12 -0.45 -2.19
CA CYS A 54 -16.28 -1.65 -2.02
C CYS A 54 -15.68 -1.75 -0.61
N LEU A 55 -15.54 -2.98 -0.08
CA LEU A 55 -15.03 -3.23 1.28
C LEU A 55 -13.59 -2.73 1.52
N PHE A 56 -12.77 -2.69 0.46
CA PHE A 56 -11.39 -2.21 0.54
C PHE A 56 -11.26 -0.69 0.32
N PHE A 57 -12.37 0.03 0.10
CA PHE A 57 -12.32 1.47 -0.13
C PHE A 57 -11.65 2.21 1.03
N LYS A 58 -11.99 1.85 2.27
CA LYS A 58 -11.36 2.41 3.47
C LYS A 58 -9.83 2.17 3.48
N ALA A 59 -9.38 1.00 3.05
CA ALA A 59 -7.95 0.69 2.95
C ALA A 59 -7.24 1.53 1.87
N PHE A 60 -7.92 1.85 0.77
CA PHE A 60 -7.40 2.74 -0.28
C PHE A 60 -7.43 4.23 0.11
N ARG A 61 -8.17 4.56 1.17
CA ARG A 61 -8.18 5.87 1.82
C ARG A 61 -7.21 5.99 2.98
N ALA A 62 -6.79 4.85 3.54
CA ALA A 62 -6.00 4.81 4.76
C ALA A 62 -4.65 5.50 4.54
N THR A 63 -4.41 6.55 5.28
CA THR A 63 -3.16 7.29 5.30
C THR A 63 -3.00 7.92 6.68
N ALA A 64 -1.78 8.29 7.03
CA ALA A 64 -1.45 8.87 8.32
C ALA A 64 -0.24 9.80 8.17
N ASP A 65 -0.14 10.78 9.05
CA ASP A 65 1.08 11.56 9.21
C ASP A 65 1.99 10.82 10.20
N VAL A 66 3.25 10.61 9.83
CA VAL A 66 4.22 9.90 10.66
C VAL A 66 5.61 10.53 10.52
N PRO A 67 6.48 10.40 11.54
CA PRO A 67 7.89 10.76 11.41
C PRO A 67 8.56 9.99 10.26
N GLU A 68 9.23 10.70 9.35
CA GLU A 68 9.88 10.10 8.20
C GLU A 68 10.93 9.06 8.61
N ILE A 69 11.63 9.32 9.71
CA ILE A 69 12.67 8.43 10.24
C ILE A 69 12.14 7.03 10.57
N TYR A 70 10.90 6.90 11.05
CA TYR A 70 10.33 5.58 11.32
C TYR A 70 9.98 4.81 10.04
N MET A 71 9.70 5.51 8.94
CA MET A 71 9.55 4.87 7.64
C MET A 71 10.89 4.30 7.17
N HIS A 72 11.98 5.05 7.36
CA HIS A 72 13.34 4.57 7.07
C HIS A 72 13.74 3.40 7.98
N GLU A 73 13.52 3.50 9.29
CA GLU A 73 13.87 2.45 10.26
C GLU A 73 13.09 1.17 9.99
N PHE A 74 11.79 1.29 9.68
CA PHE A 74 10.98 0.15 9.24
C PHE A 74 11.64 -0.53 8.05
N TRP A 75 11.94 0.20 6.97
CA TRP A 75 12.48 -0.41 5.76
C TRP A 75 13.91 -0.91 5.91
N ALA A 76 14.74 -0.29 6.76
CA ALA A 76 16.07 -0.78 7.07
C ALA A 76 16.01 -2.11 7.83
N THR A 77 15.12 -2.23 8.81
CA THR A 77 15.10 -3.34 9.78
C THR A 77 14.07 -4.42 9.50
N ALA A 78 13.09 -4.17 8.62
CA ALA A 78 12.03 -5.11 8.32
C ALA A 78 12.57 -6.40 7.70
N THR A 79 12.27 -7.51 8.33
CA THR A 79 12.61 -8.85 7.88
C THR A 79 11.37 -9.72 7.91
N VAL A 80 11.32 -10.66 6.98
CA VAL A 80 10.24 -11.63 6.91
C VAL A 80 10.64 -12.89 7.65
N HIS A 81 9.78 -13.36 8.55
CA HIS A 81 9.96 -14.62 9.26
C HIS A 81 8.65 -15.40 9.29
N HIS A 82 8.63 -16.59 8.66
CA HIS A 82 7.41 -17.35 8.34
C HIS A 82 6.38 -16.50 7.59
N HIS A 83 5.27 -16.13 8.22
CA HIS A 83 4.20 -15.31 7.66
C HIS A 83 3.98 -14.03 8.50
N ALA A 84 5.06 -13.50 9.07
CA ALA A 84 5.06 -12.27 9.84
C ALA A 84 6.20 -11.35 9.39
N ILE A 85 6.01 -10.05 9.56
CA ILE A 85 7.03 -9.02 9.35
C ILE A 85 7.54 -8.60 10.72
N ARG A 86 8.85 -8.77 10.94
CA ARG A 86 9.56 -8.28 12.12
C ARG A 86 10.31 -7.02 11.75
N PHE A 87 10.15 -5.95 12.49
CA PHE A 87 10.82 -4.68 12.23
C PHE A 87 11.16 -3.98 13.55
N LYS A 88 11.95 -2.92 13.47
CA LYS A 88 12.18 -2.02 14.60
C LYS A 88 11.52 -0.68 14.38
N MET A 89 11.13 -0.07 15.48
CA MET A 89 10.76 1.33 15.55
C MET A 89 11.23 1.87 16.89
N ASP A 90 11.98 2.97 16.87
CA ASP A 90 12.64 3.52 18.05
C ASP A 90 13.52 2.47 18.76
N ASN A 91 14.25 1.67 17.97
CA ASN A 91 15.06 0.52 18.39
C ASN A 91 14.30 -0.64 19.06
N LYS A 92 12.97 -0.55 19.23
CA LYS A 92 12.13 -1.61 19.80
C LYS A 92 11.66 -2.57 18.73
N LYS A 93 11.67 -3.87 19.02
CA LYS A 93 11.25 -4.91 18.07
C LYS A 93 9.73 -5.04 18.07
N HIS A 94 9.14 -5.02 16.89
CA HIS A 94 7.72 -5.24 16.67
C HIS A 94 7.49 -6.41 15.70
N ILE A 95 6.34 -7.06 15.86
CA ILE A 95 5.91 -8.15 14.97
C ILE A 95 4.53 -7.79 14.43
N MET A 96 4.40 -7.80 13.11
CA MET A 96 3.14 -7.59 12.42
C MET A 96 2.72 -8.89 11.72
N LYS A 97 1.47 -9.28 11.93
CA LYS A 97 0.81 -10.43 11.28
C LYS A 97 -0.35 -9.93 10.43
N LEU A 98 -0.84 -10.78 9.53
CA LEU A 98 -2.00 -10.51 8.67
C LEU A 98 -3.22 -9.97 9.44
N LYS A 99 -3.51 -10.53 10.63
CA LYS A 99 -4.64 -10.06 11.46
C LYS A 99 -4.49 -8.59 11.84
N SER A 100 -3.33 -8.20 12.38
CA SER A 100 -3.02 -6.81 12.73
C SER A 100 -3.09 -5.89 11.50
N PHE A 101 -2.55 -6.34 10.36
CA PHE A 101 -2.60 -5.57 9.12
C PHE A 101 -4.03 -5.35 8.61
N ARG A 102 -4.89 -6.37 8.72
CA ARG A 102 -6.31 -6.27 8.39
C ARG A 102 -7.02 -5.26 9.30
N ASP A 103 -6.74 -5.31 10.60
CA ASP A 103 -7.33 -4.41 11.60
C ASP A 103 -6.90 -2.95 11.32
N MET A 104 -5.62 -2.72 10.97
CA MET A 104 -5.10 -1.41 10.57
C MET A 104 -5.78 -0.83 9.32
N LEU A 105 -6.15 -1.67 8.37
CA LEU A 105 -6.82 -1.26 7.12
C LEU A 105 -8.34 -1.16 7.26
N HIS A 106 -8.90 -1.47 8.43
CA HIS A 106 -10.34 -1.53 8.69
C HIS A 106 -11.10 -2.40 7.68
N ILE A 107 -10.49 -3.52 7.25
CA ILE A 107 -11.13 -4.49 6.35
C ILE A 107 -11.80 -5.56 7.21
N CYS A 108 -13.13 -5.56 7.22
CA CYS A 108 -13.94 -6.56 7.93
C CYS A 108 -14.61 -7.53 6.95
N PRO A 109 -14.89 -8.78 7.36
CA PRO A 109 -15.83 -9.64 6.63
C PRO A 109 -17.16 -8.92 6.48
N ARG A 110 -17.81 -9.08 5.31
CA ARG A 110 -19.11 -8.45 5.03
C ARG A 110 -20.20 -8.85 6.02
N VAL A 111 -20.10 -10.06 6.58
CA VAL A 111 -21.00 -10.63 7.59
C VAL A 111 -20.15 -11.25 8.70
N HIS A 112 -20.46 -10.94 9.96
CA HIS A 112 -19.73 -11.50 11.10
C HIS A 112 -19.90 -13.04 11.13
N GLY A 113 -18.79 -13.78 11.23
CA GLY A 113 -18.80 -15.24 11.24
C GLY A 113 -18.78 -15.91 9.84
N GLN A 114 -18.93 -15.16 8.75
CA GLN A 114 -18.80 -15.72 7.41
C GLN A 114 -17.31 -15.76 6.98
N SER A 115 -16.89 -16.88 6.39
CA SER A 115 -15.57 -17.00 5.78
C SER A 115 -15.42 -16.10 4.54
N PHE A 116 -14.18 -15.78 4.18
CA PHE A 116 -13.90 -15.10 2.91
C PHE A 116 -14.01 -16.10 1.76
N ASP A 117 -14.47 -15.63 0.59
CA ASP A 117 -14.42 -16.39 -0.65
C ASP A 117 -12.95 -16.63 -1.04
N GLU A 118 -12.65 -17.84 -1.53
CA GLU A 118 -11.34 -18.13 -2.08
C GLU A 118 -11.15 -17.37 -3.40
N PRO A 119 -10.01 -16.68 -3.58
CA PRO A 119 -9.73 -16.02 -4.84
C PRO A 119 -9.39 -17.05 -5.92
N PRO A 120 -9.73 -16.79 -7.19
CA PRO A 120 -9.43 -17.69 -8.30
C PRO A 120 -7.92 -17.87 -8.50
N PHE A 121 -7.53 -19.01 -9.07
CA PHE A 121 -6.14 -19.29 -9.41
C PHE A 121 -5.65 -18.45 -10.60
N LYS A 122 -4.34 -18.49 -10.87
CA LYS A 122 -3.71 -17.65 -11.89
C LYS A 122 -4.31 -17.86 -13.28
N GLU A 123 -4.65 -19.09 -13.64
CA GLU A 123 -5.19 -19.49 -14.94
C GLU A 123 -6.62 -18.95 -15.14
N GLU A 124 -7.43 -19.01 -14.08
CA GLU A 124 -8.78 -18.44 -14.03
C GLU A 124 -8.74 -16.91 -14.11
N ILE A 125 -7.80 -16.27 -13.40
CA ILE A 125 -7.58 -14.84 -13.50
C ILE A 125 -7.16 -14.43 -14.91
N VAL A 126 -6.27 -15.18 -15.57
CA VAL A 126 -5.89 -14.87 -16.96
C VAL A 126 -7.09 -14.95 -17.89
N SER A 127 -7.94 -15.96 -17.72
CA SER A 127 -9.20 -16.09 -18.47
C SER A 127 -10.15 -14.92 -18.20
N PHE A 128 -10.26 -14.50 -16.93
CA PHE A 128 -11.04 -13.32 -16.54
C PHE A 128 -10.51 -12.03 -17.17
N ILE A 129 -9.19 -11.80 -17.17
CA ILE A 129 -8.58 -10.62 -17.79
C ILE A 129 -8.83 -10.58 -19.31
N ARG A 130 -8.80 -11.74 -19.99
CA ARG A 130 -9.20 -11.81 -21.41
C ARG A 130 -10.67 -11.46 -21.60
N PHE A 131 -11.54 -11.98 -20.72
CA PHE A 131 -12.96 -11.65 -20.70
C PHE A 131 -13.22 -10.14 -20.49
N LEU A 132 -12.41 -9.45 -19.69
CA LEU A 132 -12.47 -7.99 -19.52
C LEU A 132 -11.98 -7.19 -20.75
N GLY A 133 -11.64 -7.86 -21.86
CA GLY A 133 -11.25 -7.21 -23.11
C GLY A 133 -9.77 -6.83 -23.16
N HIS A 134 -8.87 -7.66 -22.61
CA HIS A 134 -7.43 -7.46 -22.81
C HIS A 134 -7.03 -7.76 -24.27
N SER A 135 -6.65 -6.71 -24.99
CA SER A 135 -6.39 -6.72 -26.44
C SER A 135 -5.11 -7.43 -26.89
N ALA A 136 -4.18 -7.72 -25.98
CA ALA A 136 -2.92 -8.40 -26.29
C ALA A 136 -2.92 -9.86 -25.83
N ALA A 137 -2.12 -10.70 -26.49
CA ALA A 137 -1.92 -12.08 -26.09
C ALA A 137 -1.24 -12.16 -24.71
N ILE A 138 -1.79 -12.97 -23.80
CA ILE A 138 -1.25 -13.22 -22.46
C ILE A 138 -0.71 -14.65 -22.47
N ARG A 139 0.62 -14.81 -22.51
CA ARG A 139 1.28 -16.13 -22.38
C ARG A 139 1.60 -16.43 -20.92
N THR A 140 2.05 -15.39 -20.22
CA THR A 140 2.38 -15.40 -18.80
C THR A 140 1.71 -14.23 -18.12
N PHE A 141 1.53 -14.31 -16.80
CA PHE A 141 0.84 -13.26 -16.08
C PHE A 141 1.64 -11.93 -16.02
N THR A 142 2.96 -11.98 -16.24
CA THR A 142 3.80 -10.79 -16.43
C THR A 142 3.46 -10.00 -17.70
N ASP A 143 2.76 -10.63 -18.67
CA ASP A 143 2.32 -9.98 -19.91
C ASP A 143 1.03 -9.16 -19.73
N VAL A 144 0.36 -9.27 -18.57
CA VAL A 144 -0.90 -8.57 -18.30
C VAL A 144 -0.63 -7.09 -18.12
N ASN A 145 -0.94 -6.29 -19.13
CA ASN A 145 -0.74 -4.84 -19.14
C ASN A 145 -2.10 -4.12 -19.03
N ILE A 146 -2.24 -3.27 -18.01
CA ILE A 146 -3.44 -2.48 -17.71
C ILE A 146 -3.87 -1.64 -18.91
N ASN A 147 -2.94 -1.05 -19.66
CA ASN A 147 -3.24 -0.23 -20.83
C ASN A 147 -3.88 -1.03 -21.97
N LYS A 148 -3.73 -2.36 -21.97
CA LYS A 148 -4.35 -3.25 -22.97
C LYS A 148 -5.78 -3.67 -22.62
N LEU A 149 -6.27 -3.36 -21.42
CA LEU A 149 -7.69 -3.54 -21.05
C LEU A 149 -8.57 -2.45 -21.66
N TYR A 150 -9.83 -2.79 -21.97
CA TYR A 150 -10.83 -1.80 -22.37
C TYR A 150 -11.38 -1.01 -21.18
N GLN A 151 -11.94 0.17 -21.48
CA GLN A 151 -12.71 0.91 -20.46
C GLN A 151 -14.02 0.16 -20.16
N PRO A 152 -14.51 0.17 -18.91
CA PRO A 152 -13.98 0.90 -17.75
C PRO A 152 -12.89 0.14 -16.97
N TRP A 153 -12.58 -1.11 -17.35
CA TRP A 153 -11.69 -2.01 -16.60
C TRP A 153 -10.26 -1.50 -16.50
N ARG A 154 -9.77 -0.82 -17.54
CA ARG A 154 -8.49 -0.10 -17.49
C ARG A 154 -8.44 0.88 -16.31
N SER A 155 -9.50 1.66 -16.10
CA SER A 155 -9.56 2.65 -15.02
C SER A 155 -9.60 1.99 -13.63
N PHE A 156 -10.42 0.95 -13.45
CA PHE A 156 -10.43 0.17 -12.20
C PHE A 156 -9.06 -0.43 -11.88
N ALA A 157 -8.45 -1.11 -12.86
CA ALA A 157 -7.15 -1.74 -12.71
C ALA A 157 -6.04 -0.71 -12.44
N ALA A 158 -6.07 0.44 -13.12
CA ALA A 158 -5.13 1.53 -12.91
C ALA A 158 -5.24 2.09 -11.49
N ILE A 159 -6.46 2.31 -10.99
CA ILE A 159 -6.67 2.81 -9.62
C ILE A 159 -6.20 1.80 -8.58
N ILE A 160 -6.55 0.51 -8.72
CA ILE A 160 -6.10 -0.56 -7.81
C ILE A 160 -4.57 -0.62 -7.80
N ASN A 161 -3.94 -0.64 -8.98
CA ASN A 161 -2.48 -0.71 -9.10
C ASN A 161 -1.79 0.51 -8.47
N LYS A 162 -2.31 1.71 -8.75
CA LYS A 162 -1.80 2.97 -8.20
C LYS A 162 -1.93 3.02 -6.68
N CYS A 163 -3.10 2.68 -6.15
CA CYS A 163 -3.37 2.65 -4.72
C CYS A 163 -2.49 1.66 -3.97
N LEU A 164 -2.06 0.56 -4.62
CA LEU A 164 -1.21 -0.43 -3.97
C LEU A 164 0.27 -0.08 -4.12
N THR A 165 0.74 0.15 -5.34
CA THR A 165 2.18 0.23 -5.62
C THR A 165 2.77 1.63 -5.44
N GLY A 166 1.96 2.70 -5.46
CA GLY A 166 2.45 4.08 -5.51
C GLY A 166 3.15 4.44 -6.82
N LYS A 167 3.13 3.57 -7.84
CA LYS A 167 3.74 3.88 -9.13
C LYS A 167 2.76 4.64 -10.01
N SER A 168 3.14 5.84 -10.45
CA SER A 168 2.34 6.66 -11.37
C SER A 168 2.73 6.48 -12.84
N PHE A 169 3.93 5.97 -13.14
CA PHE A 169 4.45 5.74 -14.49
C PHE A 169 5.30 4.46 -14.57
N GLY A 170 5.22 3.76 -15.71
CA GLY A 170 6.20 2.76 -16.13
C GLY A 170 6.03 1.33 -15.59
N TYR A 171 5.00 1.04 -14.81
CA TYR A 171 4.63 -0.32 -14.43
C TYR A 171 3.15 -0.54 -14.68
N ASP A 172 2.83 -0.72 -15.96
CA ASP A 172 1.46 -1.03 -16.40
C ASP A 172 1.09 -2.49 -16.13
N SER A 173 1.99 -3.31 -15.56
CA SER A 173 1.70 -4.71 -15.30
C SER A 173 0.81 -4.87 -14.07
N LEU A 174 -0.32 -5.56 -14.22
CA LEU A 174 -1.17 -5.93 -13.09
C LEU A 174 -0.55 -7.12 -12.35
N ARG A 175 -0.51 -7.11 -11.01
CA ARG A 175 -0.11 -8.26 -10.18
C ARG A 175 -1.28 -9.20 -9.92
N LEU A 176 -0.98 -10.46 -9.55
CA LEU A 176 -2.02 -11.49 -9.36
C LEU A 176 -2.99 -11.07 -8.27
N SER A 177 -2.47 -10.58 -7.15
CA SER A 177 -3.26 -10.01 -6.05
C SER A 177 -4.17 -8.87 -6.50
N GLN A 178 -3.65 -7.95 -7.32
CA GLN A 178 -4.40 -6.82 -7.87
C GLN A 178 -5.51 -7.27 -8.83
N ALA A 179 -5.23 -8.28 -9.65
CA ALA A 179 -6.22 -8.90 -10.53
C ALA A 179 -7.29 -9.67 -9.74
N GLN A 180 -6.92 -10.33 -8.64
CA GLN A 180 -7.86 -10.98 -7.72
C GLN A 180 -8.75 -9.95 -7.01
N ILE A 181 -8.21 -8.77 -6.64
CA ILE A 181 -9.01 -7.64 -6.13
C ILE A 181 -10.02 -7.17 -7.18
N LEU A 182 -9.59 -7.02 -8.43
CA LEU A 182 -10.46 -6.63 -9.55
C LEU A 182 -11.55 -7.68 -9.82
N TRP A 183 -11.20 -8.97 -9.75
CA TRP A 183 -12.14 -10.08 -9.89
C TRP A 183 -13.19 -10.08 -8.76
N GLY A 184 -12.75 -9.89 -7.52
CA GLY A 184 -13.63 -9.78 -6.36
C GLY A 184 -14.61 -8.62 -6.48
N LEU A 185 -14.14 -7.48 -7.00
CA LEU A 185 -14.98 -6.32 -7.32
C LEU A 185 -16.01 -6.67 -8.40
N TYR A 186 -15.60 -7.27 -9.52
CA TYR A 186 -16.49 -7.61 -10.63
C TYR A 186 -17.63 -8.55 -10.20
N HIS A 187 -17.30 -9.63 -9.49
CA HIS A 187 -18.27 -10.63 -9.05
C HIS A 187 -18.96 -10.28 -7.72
N LYS A 188 -18.68 -9.12 -7.12
CA LYS A 188 -19.19 -8.70 -5.80
C LYS A 188 -18.91 -9.73 -4.70
N ARG A 189 -17.75 -10.41 -4.77
CA ARG A 189 -17.32 -11.45 -3.84
C ARG A 189 -16.67 -10.86 -2.59
N ASN A 190 -16.85 -11.56 -1.47
CA ASN A 190 -16.24 -11.22 -0.19
C ASN A 190 -14.88 -11.91 -0.07
N ILE A 191 -13.95 -11.58 -0.95
CA ILE A 191 -12.57 -12.08 -0.85
C ILE A 191 -11.83 -11.37 0.28
N ASN A 192 -10.78 -12.00 0.82
CA ASN A 192 -9.93 -11.37 1.82
C ASN A 192 -9.01 -10.31 1.18
N TYR A 193 -9.54 -9.12 0.92
CA TYR A 193 -8.79 -8.01 0.33
C TYR A 193 -7.54 -7.66 1.15
N ALA A 194 -7.60 -7.76 2.48
CA ALA A 194 -6.44 -7.50 3.33
C ALA A 194 -5.31 -8.50 3.08
N TYR A 195 -5.64 -9.78 2.86
CA TYR A 195 -4.66 -10.79 2.48
C TYR A 195 -4.03 -10.48 1.12
N GLN A 196 -4.81 -10.05 0.14
CA GLN A 196 -4.27 -9.68 -1.17
C GLN A 196 -3.28 -8.51 -1.10
N MET A 197 -3.60 -7.49 -0.30
CA MET A 197 -2.69 -6.37 -0.05
C MET A 197 -1.47 -6.78 0.76
N TRP A 198 -1.66 -7.67 1.75
CA TRP A 198 -0.61 -8.21 2.59
C TRP A 198 0.41 -9.00 1.79
N GLU A 199 -0.01 -9.94 0.96
CA GLU A 199 0.90 -10.76 0.13
C GLU A 199 1.79 -9.88 -0.75
N ASP A 200 1.20 -8.85 -1.35
CA ASP A 200 1.91 -7.88 -2.18
C ASP A 200 2.96 -7.10 -1.39
N PHE A 201 2.56 -6.56 -0.23
CA PHE A 201 3.44 -5.80 0.66
C PHE A 201 4.55 -6.70 1.23
N PHE A 202 4.19 -7.90 1.67
CA PHE A 202 5.08 -8.91 2.23
C PHE A 202 6.13 -9.34 1.22
N TYR A 203 5.74 -9.57 -0.04
CA TYR A 203 6.68 -9.84 -1.13
C TYR A 203 7.67 -8.68 -1.32
N GLN A 204 7.21 -7.42 -1.23
CA GLN A 204 8.09 -6.25 -1.33
C GLN A 204 9.12 -6.16 -0.21
N VAL A 205 8.72 -6.47 1.02
CA VAL A 205 9.63 -6.51 2.19
C VAL A 205 10.62 -7.66 2.05
N LYS A 206 10.16 -8.86 1.68
CA LYS A 206 11.01 -10.06 1.52
C LYS A 206 12.15 -9.83 0.52
N HIS A 207 11.87 -9.17 -0.59
CA HIS A 207 12.83 -8.98 -1.68
C HIS A 207 13.44 -7.58 -1.72
N LYS A 208 13.36 -6.81 -0.62
CA LYS A 208 13.83 -5.41 -0.58
C LYS A 208 15.29 -5.23 -0.99
N ASN A 209 16.18 -6.18 -0.63
CA ASN A 209 17.62 -6.10 -0.88
C ASN A 209 18.04 -6.47 -2.31
N HIS A 210 17.17 -7.09 -3.11
CA HIS A 210 17.48 -7.49 -4.49
C HIS A 210 17.11 -6.42 -5.52
N LYS A 211 16.67 -5.25 -5.07
CA LYS A 211 16.09 -4.23 -5.94
C LYS A 211 17.16 -3.25 -6.41
N LYS A 212 17.05 -2.84 -7.67
CA LYS A 212 17.93 -1.84 -8.31
C LYS A 212 17.56 -0.39 -7.97
N SER A 213 16.35 -0.14 -7.47
CA SER A 213 15.87 1.21 -7.15
C SER A 213 16.06 1.52 -5.66
N ASN A 214 16.49 2.75 -5.36
CA ASN A 214 16.55 3.28 -4.00
C ASN A 214 15.19 3.84 -3.51
N GLU A 215 14.09 3.59 -4.23
CA GLU A 215 12.77 4.09 -3.85
C GLU A 215 12.06 3.19 -2.83
N MET A 216 11.41 3.82 -1.86
CA MET A 216 10.57 3.15 -0.89
C MET A 216 9.29 2.62 -1.55
N TYR A 217 8.95 1.38 -1.24
CA TYR A 217 7.78 0.69 -1.77
C TYR A 217 6.59 0.84 -0.84
N TYR A 218 5.38 1.02 -1.38
CA TYR A 218 4.13 1.02 -0.62
C TYR A 218 4.18 1.93 0.64
N PRO A 219 4.77 3.14 0.58
CA PRO A 219 4.98 3.98 1.76
C PRO A 219 3.68 4.33 2.48
N ARG A 220 2.52 4.44 1.79
CA ARG A 220 1.21 4.63 2.43
C ARG A 220 0.91 3.54 3.47
N PHE A 221 1.14 2.27 3.13
CA PHE A 221 0.95 1.19 4.09
C PHE A 221 2.00 1.24 5.19
N THR A 222 3.24 1.61 4.89
CA THR A 222 4.26 1.86 5.92
C THR A 222 3.80 2.93 6.91
N LYS A 223 3.22 4.04 6.46
CA LYS A 223 2.66 5.09 7.33
C LYS A 223 1.54 4.56 8.21
N VAL A 224 0.58 3.83 7.62
CA VAL A 224 -0.52 3.22 8.37
C VAL A 224 -0.01 2.27 9.45
N ILE A 225 1.00 1.46 9.13
CA ILE A 225 1.64 0.54 10.08
C ILE A 225 2.30 1.33 11.23
N ILE A 226 3.16 2.29 10.91
CA ILE A 226 3.87 3.11 11.89
C ILE A 226 2.88 3.83 12.80
N HIS A 227 1.88 4.49 12.21
CA HIS A 227 0.84 5.20 12.94
C HIS A 227 0.09 4.29 13.91
N HIS A 228 -0.26 3.07 13.48
CA HIS A 228 -0.92 2.10 14.35
C HIS A 228 -0.07 1.72 15.56
N PHE A 229 1.22 1.41 15.36
CA PHE A 229 2.10 1.07 16.48
C PHE A 229 2.38 2.27 17.38
N MET A 230 2.58 3.47 16.83
CA MET A 230 2.71 4.72 17.60
C MET A 230 1.46 5.05 18.42
N SER A 231 0.27 4.71 17.92
CA SER A 231 -0.99 4.95 18.63
C SER A 231 -1.20 3.95 19.76
N ASN A 232 -0.71 2.72 19.61
CA ASN A 232 -0.93 1.63 20.57
C ASN A 232 0.19 1.50 21.60
N ASP A 233 1.37 2.03 21.34
CA ASP A 233 2.51 2.02 22.26
C ASP A 233 3.00 3.46 22.51
N PRO A 234 2.56 4.09 23.64
CA PRO A 234 2.94 5.45 24.00
C PRO A 234 4.44 5.66 24.23
N SER A 235 5.21 4.56 24.36
CA SER A 235 6.65 4.63 24.59
C SER A 235 7.45 4.93 23.32
N ILE A 236 6.81 4.94 22.15
CA ILE A 236 7.42 5.38 20.88
C ILE A 236 7.32 6.89 20.78
N LEU A 237 8.47 7.57 20.70
CA LEU A 237 8.51 9.02 20.64
C LEU A 237 7.83 9.52 19.36
N ARG A 238 6.98 10.55 19.46
CA ARG A 238 6.34 11.15 18.28
C ARG A 238 7.31 11.97 17.40
N ARG A 239 8.54 12.21 17.85
CA ARG A 239 9.57 13.03 17.22
C ARG A 239 9.09 14.47 16.93
N ASN A 240 9.99 15.36 16.54
CA ASN A 240 9.61 16.71 16.13
C ASN A 240 8.80 16.66 14.82
N LYS A 241 7.72 17.46 14.72
CA LYS A 241 6.84 17.55 13.54
C LYS A 241 7.53 18.03 12.26
N VAL A 242 8.65 18.75 12.37
CA VAL A 242 9.39 19.28 11.21
C VAL A 242 9.79 18.17 10.21
N ASN A 243 10.08 16.96 10.68
CA ASN A 243 10.49 15.83 9.84
C ASN A 243 9.38 14.78 9.67
N TRP A 244 8.12 15.20 9.67
CA TRP A 244 7.00 14.31 9.40
C TRP A 244 6.71 14.24 7.91
N HIS A 245 6.37 13.04 7.44
CA HIS A 245 5.84 12.84 6.11
C HIS A 245 4.31 12.96 6.17
N TYR A 246 3.77 13.96 5.49
CA TYR A 246 2.38 14.34 5.60
C TYR A 246 1.50 13.64 4.58
N VAL A 247 0.20 13.58 4.85
CA VAL A 247 -0.82 13.06 3.93
C VAL A 247 -0.88 13.88 2.63
N MET A 248 -0.56 15.18 2.70
CA MET A 248 -0.49 16.07 1.53
C MET A 248 0.54 15.62 0.49
N ASP A 249 1.60 14.93 0.92
CA ASP A 249 2.64 14.39 0.03
C ASP A 249 2.13 13.20 -0.83
N ASP A 250 0.95 12.68 -0.50
CA ASP A 250 0.36 11.44 -1.03
C ASP A 250 -0.91 11.69 -1.89
N HIS A 251 -1.39 12.92 -2.00
CA HIS A 251 -2.64 13.24 -2.71
C HIS A 251 -2.50 13.25 -4.24
N MET A 252 -3.61 12.97 -4.93
CA MET A 252 -3.72 12.98 -6.38
C MET A 252 -4.34 14.31 -6.85
N PHE A 253 -3.52 15.12 -7.54
CA PHE A 253 -3.80 16.47 -8.04
C PHE A 253 -3.89 17.55 -6.98
#